data_AF-A0A673K254-F1
#
_entry.id   AF-A0A673K254-F1
#
_cell.length_a   1.000
_cell.length_b   1.000
_cell.length_c   1.000
_cell.angle_alpha   90.00
_cell.angle_beta   90.00
_cell.angle_gamma   90.00
#
_symmetry.space_group_name_H-M   'P 1'
#
loop_
_entity.id
_entity.type
_entity.pdbx_description
1 polymer ?
#
loop_
_entity_poly.entity_id
_entity_poly.type
_entity_poly.pdbx_seq_one_letter_code
_entity_poly.pdbx_strand_id
1 'polypeptide(L)'
;PVFLKTQQDVTGNLETVIAKGPTAENGKSLGARPRSLVIPRALRGHFRKVRGVFSVLATPEKRILLRIIELSQDKTSYFGCLVQDYVSFVQENKNCHSSSQDLLQTIRQFMTQMKAYLKQSISEMNPPIESYIPEDQIDPMLEKAMHKCVLKPLYGCLQSVLHDFQVAGGVWQRLQENLALAKAKQPHELGVNGARPPDAHAIHRIRRKLRAMCRMYSPERKIMVLLKVCKLIYMRMFGADDFLPMLTYVLVQCDMPQLDTEILYMMELIDPTLLHGEGGYYLTSAYGAMSLIKNFQEEQAARILSSATRGTLHQWHQRRALQRNLPSVDDFQNYMRVALQKADSGCTAKTLQVQPYATTEEVCRLCALKFRVSDPENYGLFLYTDDSSQQLAADTHPQWIKAEIHSRPNRQHFYFVYKSIPNMNCSTPSS
;
A
#
# COMPACT_ATOMS: atom_id res chain seq x y z
N PRO A 1 -21.88 24.85 3.50
CA PRO A 1 -22.16 24.65 4.94
C PRO A 1 -21.06 23.82 5.67
N VAL A 2 -20.29 24.50 6.51
CA VAL A 2 -19.65 24.01 7.78
C VAL A 2 -18.54 22.94 7.72
N PHE A 3 -18.24 22.29 6.59
CA PHE A 3 -17.29 21.16 6.58
C PHE A 3 -15.79 21.48 6.67
N LEU A 4 -15.39 22.75 6.62
CA LEU A 4 -13.97 23.15 6.56
C LEU A 4 -13.53 24.11 7.67
N LYS A 5 -14.40 24.40 8.66
CA LYS A 5 -14.06 25.30 9.78
C LYS A 5 -13.59 24.61 11.07
N THR A 6 -13.55 23.28 11.10
CA THR A 6 -13.04 22.51 12.25
C THR A 6 -11.78 21.75 11.87
N GLN A 7 -10.72 22.48 11.52
CA GLN A 7 -9.38 22.11 11.94
C GLN A 7 -9.06 22.99 13.13
N GLN A 8 -9.22 22.44 14.33
CA GLN A 8 -8.78 23.07 15.56
C GLN A 8 -7.69 22.16 16.11
N ASP A 9 -6.43 22.54 15.87
CA ASP A 9 -5.27 21.94 16.53
C ASP A 9 -5.09 22.59 17.91
N VAL A 10 -4.54 21.81 18.83
CA VAL A 10 -4.50 21.96 20.30
C VAL A 10 -3.61 23.13 20.81
N THR A 11 -3.33 24.15 20.01
CA THR A 11 -2.35 25.20 20.39
C THR A 11 -2.81 26.65 20.19
N GLY A 12 -4.11 26.91 20.05
CA GLY A 12 -4.71 28.18 20.49
C GLY A 12 -4.18 29.48 19.87
N ASN A 13 -3.50 29.46 18.72
CA ASN A 13 -3.07 30.69 18.02
C ASN A 13 -3.73 30.78 16.64
N LEU A 14 -4.52 31.84 16.45
CA LEU A 14 -5.16 32.20 15.18
C LEU A 14 -4.13 32.92 14.29
N GLU A 15 -3.56 32.23 13.31
CA GLU A 15 -3.04 32.90 12.11
C GLU A 15 -3.91 32.54 10.91
N THR A 16 -4.55 33.56 10.36
CA THR A 16 -5.36 33.48 9.14
C THR A 16 -4.41 33.39 7.94
N VAL A 17 -4.12 32.18 7.48
CA VAL A 17 -3.43 31.99 6.20
C VAL A 17 -4.43 32.17 5.07
N ILE A 18 -4.62 33.43 4.67
CA ILE A 18 -5.24 33.79 3.40
C ILE A 18 -4.24 33.43 2.30
N ALA A 19 -4.58 32.47 1.44
CA ALA A 19 -3.85 32.24 0.21
C ALA A 19 -3.96 33.50 -0.68
N LYS A 20 -2.96 34.39 -0.60
CA LYS A 20 -2.78 35.46 -1.60
C LYS A 20 -2.39 34.79 -2.91
N GLY A 21 -3.26 34.94 -3.92
CA GLY A 21 -2.95 34.56 -5.29
C GLY A 21 -1.75 35.35 -5.83
N PRO A 22 -1.00 34.81 -6.80
CA PRO A 22 0.13 35.52 -7.37
C PRO A 22 -0.39 36.73 -8.16
N THR A 23 -0.01 37.92 -7.71
CA THR A 23 -0.10 39.16 -8.46
C THR A 23 0.76 39.07 -9.71
N ALA A 24 0.17 39.41 -10.85
CA ALA A 24 0.87 39.54 -12.12
C ALA A 24 1.78 40.77 -12.07
N GLU A 25 3.10 40.56 -12.18
CA GLU A 25 4.03 41.61 -12.56
C GLU A 25 4.70 41.26 -13.89
N ASN A 26 4.55 42.20 -14.82
CA ASN A 26 5.16 42.22 -16.14
C ASN A 26 6.65 42.55 -15.98
N GLY A 27 7.53 41.65 -16.42
CA GLY A 27 8.97 41.89 -16.47
C GLY A 27 9.64 41.06 -17.56
N LYS A 28 9.94 41.68 -18.71
CA LYS A 28 10.70 41.09 -19.81
C LYS A 28 12.14 40.79 -19.38
N SER A 29 12.65 39.59 -19.67
CA SER A 29 14.06 39.42 -20.08
C SER A 29 14.25 38.15 -20.92
N LEU A 30 14.99 38.31 -22.02
CA LEU A 30 15.40 37.26 -22.96
C LEU A 30 16.55 36.43 -22.35
N GLY A 31 16.58 35.11 -22.62
CA GLY A 31 17.73 34.28 -22.29
C GLY A 31 17.65 32.82 -22.75
N ALA A 32 18.19 32.55 -23.94
CA ALA A 32 18.81 31.32 -24.46
C ALA A 32 18.25 29.90 -24.13
N ARG A 33 17.86 29.18 -25.20
CA ARG A 33 17.63 27.71 -25.24
C ARG A 33 18.94 26.91 -25.13
N PRO A 34 19.00 25.76 -24.42
CA PRO A 34 19.97 24.72 -24.72
C PRO A 34 19.43 23.72 -25.76
N ARG A 35 20.30 23.39 -26.70
CA ARG A 35 20.08 22.54 -27.88
C ARG A 35 19.83 21.08 -27.50
N SER A 36 18.97 20.42 -28.27
CA SER A 36 18.70 18.98 -28.24
C SER A 36 19.95 18.17 -28.60
N LEU A 37 20.42 17.34 -27.68
CA LEU A 37 21.40 16.29 -27.95
C LEU A 37 20.69 15.12 -28.64
N VAL A 38 21.03 14.92 -29.92
CA VAL A 38 20.63 13.77 -30.74
C VAL A 38 21.48 12.57 -30.32
N ILE A 39 20.86 11.51 -29.83
CA ILE A 39 21.54 10.24 -29.52
C ILE A 39 21.54 9.37 -30.79
N PRO A 40 22.71 8.94 -31.31
CA PRO A 40 22.77 8.09 -32.49
C PRO A 40 22.13 6.72 -32.24
N ARG A 41 21.32 6.27 -33.22
CA ARG A 41 20.75 4.92 -33.28
C ARG A 41 21.81 3.89 -33.67
N ALA A 42 22.66 3.51 -32.74
CA ALA A 42 23.46 2.29 -32.85
C ALA A 42 23.87 1.85 -31.44
N LEU A 43 23.14 0.85 -30.90
CA LEU A 43 23.51 -0.09 -29.83
C LEU A 43 22.23 -0.83 -29.39
N ARG A 44 21.65 -1.58 -30.33
CA ARG A 44 20.73 -2.68 -30.00
C ARG A 44 21.59 -3.93 -29.81
N GLY A 45 21.92 -4.23 -28.56
CA GLY A 45 22.65 -5.45 -28.21
C GLY A 45 22.84 -5.58 -26.70
N HIS A 46 22.14 -6.53 -26.09
CA HIS A 46 22.45 -7.17 -24.80
C HIS A 46 22.79 -6.27 -23.59
N PHE A 47 21.78 -5.63 -23.00
CA PHE A 47 21.87 -5.13 -21.61
C PHE A 47 21.61 -6.26 -20.60
N ARG A 48 22.59 -7.15 -20.42
CA ARG A 48 22.74 -7.95 -19.20
C ARG A 48 24.00 -7.44 -18.47
N LYS A 49 23.80 -6.93 -17.25
CA LYS A 49 24.82 -6.50 -16.26
C LYS A 49 25.65 -5.24 -16.59
N VAL A 50 25.05 -4.06 -16.41
CA VAL A 50 25.78 -2.85 -15.95
C VAL A 50 24.98 -2.17 -14.84
N ARG A 51 24.88 -2.81 -13.68
CA ARG A 51 24.27 -2.20 -12.47
C ARG A 51 25.32 -1.50 -11.59
N GLY A 52 26.62 -1.72 -11.86
CA GLY A 52 27.73 -1.28 -11.01
C GLY A 52 28.31 0.11 -11.30
N VAL A 53 28.07 0.71 -12.48
CA VAL A 53 28.70 1.99 -12.85
C VAL A 53 27.82 3.22 -12.53
N PHE A 54 26.50 3.03 -12.39
CA PHE A 54 25.56 4.11 -12.06
C PHE A 54 25.44 4.42 -10.56
N SER A 55 26.07 3.63 -9.68
CA SER A 55 26.05 3.84 -8.23
C SER A 55 26.97 4.99 -7.78
N VAL A 56 28.00 5.31 -8.58
CA VAL A 56 29.00 6.35 -8.28
C VAL A 56 28.44 7.77 -8.47
N LEU A 57 27.43 7.93 -9.35
CA LEU A 57 26.77 9.22 -9.64
C LEU A 57 25.39 9.36 -8.97
N ALA A 58 24.97 8.39 -8.15
CA ALA A 58 23.68 8.44 -7.47
C ALA A 58 23.77 9.25 -6.18
N THR A 59 22.78 10.12 -5.95
CA THR A 59 22.65 10.85 -4.68
C THR A 59 22.61 9.87 -3.50
N PRO A 60 23.09 10.26 -2.31
CA PRO A 60 23.16 9.35 -1.16
C PRO A 60 21.81 8.73 -0.83
N GLU A 61 20.70 9.47 -0.94
CA GLU A 61 19.34 8.97 -0.69
C GLU A 61 18.96 7.87 -1.70
N LYS A 62 19.36 8.02 -2.96
CA LYS A 62 19.10 7.01 -3.99
C LYS A 62 19.91 5.75 -3.76
N ARG A 63 21.13 5.86 -3.23
CA ARG A 63 21.98 4.70 -2.89
C ARG A 63 21.37 3.89 -1.74
N ILE A 64 20.93 4.54 -0.67
CA ILE A 64 20.26 3.84 0.45
C ILE A 64 18.94 3.23 0.01
N LEU A 65 18.13 3.97 -0.74
CA LEU A 65 16.87 3.42 -1.27
C LEU A 65 17.12 2.13 -2.05
N LEU A 66 18.16 2.09 -2.89
CA LEU A 66 18.55 0.86 -3.59
C LEU A 66 19.02 -0.23 -2.63
N ARG A 67 19.80 0.12 -1.60
CA ARG A 67 20.27 -0.82 -0.59
C ARG A 67 19.13 -1.44 0.21
N ILE A 68 18.13 -0.67 0.62
CA ILE A 68 16.93 -1.18 1.33
C ILE A 68 16.14 -2.12 0.40
N ILE A 69 16.03 -1.79 -0.88
CA ILE A 69 15.38 -2.68 -1.86
C ILE A 69 16.14 -4.00 -1.99
N GLU A 70 17.47 -3.95 -2.04
CA GLU A 70 18.31 -5.16 -2.05
C GLU A 70 18.15 -5.98 -0.76
N LEU A 71 18.16 -5.33 0.40
CA LEU A 71 17.90 -5.98 1.69
C LEU A 71 16.51 -6.63 1.72
N SER A 72 15.48 -5.99 1.18
CA SER A 72 14.14 -6.59 1.11
C SER A 72 14.10 -7.85 0.25
N GLN A 73 15.01 -7.98 -0.71
CA GLN A 73 15.10 -9.13 -1.63
C GLN A 73 15.97 -10.26 -1.06
N ASP A 74 16.78 -9.96 -0.04
CA ASP A 74 17.63 -10.91 0.63
C ASP A 74 16.89 -11.60 1.78
N LYS A 75 16.43 -12.83 1.54
CA LYS A 75 15.73 -13.67 2.54
C LYS A 75 16.60 -14.03 3.74
N THR A 76 17.92 -13.94 3.62
CA THR A 76 18.84 -14.23 4.73
C THR A 76 18.87 -13.09 5.74
N SER A 77 18.53 -11.87 5.31
CA SER A 77 18.38 -10.74 6.21
C SER A 77 17.04 -10.82 6.95
N TYR A 78 17.02 -10.45 8.23
CA TYR A 78 15.80 -10.40 9.02
C TYR A 78 14.72 -9.52 8.38
N PHE A 79 15.10 -8.31 7.94
CA PHE A 79 14.23 -7.40 7.21
C PHE A 79 13.65 -8.02 5.92
N GLY A 80 14.50 -8.65 5.10
CA GLY A 80 14.07 -9.28 3.85
C GLY A 80 13.18 -10.49 4.07
N CYS A 81 13.44 -11.30 5.11
CA CYS A 81 12.56 -12.38 5.53
C CYS A 81 11.17 -11.85 5.91
N LEU A 82 11.09 -10.84 6.80
CA LEU A 82 9.81 -10.24 7.23
C LEU A 82 9.01 -9.69 6.04
N VAL A 83 9.65 -8.91 5.16
CA VAL A 83 8.98 -8.32 3.98
C VAL A 83 8.49 -9.41 3.02
N GLN A 84 9.32 -10.41 2.72
CA GLN A 84 8.96 -11.45 1.77
C GLN A 84 7.90 -12.41 2.32
N ASP A 85 7.97 -12.76 3.61
CA ASP A 85 6.97 -13.58 4.27
C ASP A 85 5.62 -12.86 4.28
N TYR A 86 5.58 -11.59 4.68
CA TYR A 86 4.35 -10.79 4.66
C TYR A 86 3.77 -10.63 3.25
N VAL A 87 4.59 -10.28 2.27
CA VAL A 87 4.13 -10.14 0.88
C VAL A 87 3.57 -11.46 0.35
N SER A 88 4.25 -12.58 0.62
CA SER A 88 3.77 -13.91 0.23
C SER A 88 2.46 -14.26 0.93
N PHE A 89 2.35 -13.99 2.25
CA PHE A 89 1.15 -14.23 3.02
C PHE A 89 -0.07 -13.49 2.44
N VAL A 90 0.05 -12.19 2.14
CA VAL A 90 -1.06 -11.40 1.58
C VAL A 90 -1.45 -11.87 0.19
N GLN A 91 -0.48 -12.30 -0.64
CA GLN A 91 -0.76 -12.82 -1.98
C GLN A 91 -1.46 -14.18 -1.95
N GLU A 92 -1.09 -15.04 -0.99
CA GLU A 92 -1.62 -16.40 -0.84
C GLU A 92 -2.96 -16.43 -0.08
N ASN A 93 -3.21 -15.49 0.83
CA ASN A 93 -4.35 -15.48 1.75
C ASN A 93 -5.32 -14.31 1.47
N LYS A 94 -5.86 -14.24 0.26
CA LYS A 94 -6.74 -13.14 -0.20
C LYS A 94 -7.98 -12.89 0.67
N ASN A 95 -8.45 -13.89 1.43
CA ASN A 95 -9.66 -13.84 2.25
C ASN A 95 -9.39 -13.72 3.76
N CYS A 96 -8.17 -13.36 4.19
CA CYS A 96 -7.86 -13.25 5.62
C CYS A 96 -8.42 -11.98 6.28
N HIS A 97 -8.99 -11.06 5.51
CA HIS A 97 -9.57 -9.81 6.02
C HIS A 97 -11.07 -9.76 5.73
N SER A 98 -11.80 -9.15 6.65
CA SER A 98 -13.25 -8.93 6.57
C SER A 98 -13.65 -7.82 5.59
N SER A 99 -12.77 -6.85 5.35
CA SER A 99 -13.08 -5.71 4.49
C SER A 99 -11.83 -5.12 3.80
N SER A 100 -12.08 -4.32 2.75
CA SER A 100 -11.06 -3.51 2.08
C SER A 100 -10.31 -2.59 3.04
N GLN A 101 -11.01 -2.01 4.01
CA GLN A 101 -10.39 -1.09 4.99
C GLN A 101 -9.43 -1.85 5.91
N ASP A 102 -9.86 -3.00 6.43
CA ASP A 102 -9.04 -3.80 7.36
C ASP A 102 -7.75 -4.29 6.70
N LEU A 103 -7.85 -4.75 5.45
CA LEU A 103 -6.69 -5.16 4.65
C LEU A 103 -5.71 -3.99 4.46
N LEU A 104 -6.20 -2.83 4.01
CA LEU A 104 -5.34 -1.67 3.75
C LEU A 104 -4.70 -1.12 5.02
N GLN A 105 -5.41 -1.14 6.14
CA GLN A 105 -4.88 -0.74 7.45
C GLN A 105 -3.79 -1.68 7.94
N THR A 106 -4.00 -3.00 7.78
CA THR A 106 -2.97 -3.99 8.14
C THR A 106 -1.69 -3.76 7.34
N ILE A 107 -1.81 -3.46 6.04
CA ILE A 107 -0.66 -3.13 5.18
C ILE A 107 0.02 -1.84 5.61
N ARG A 108 -0.75 -0.79 5.94
CA ARG A 108 -0.19 0.48 6.46
C ARG A 108 0.56 0.26 7.76
N GLN A 109 0.00 -0.52 8.68
CA GLN A 109 0.64 -0.86 9.96
C GLN A 109 1.96 -1.59 9.73
N PHE A 110 1.98 -2.59 8.85
CA PHE A 110 3.20 -3.30 8.48
C PHE A 110 4.26 -2.34 7.94
N MET A 111 3.92 -1.51 6.96
CA MET A 111 4.87 -0.54 6.39
C MET A 111 5.41 0.43 7.43
N THR A 112 4.58 0.92 8.36
CA THR A 112 5.03 1.84 9.41
C THR A 112 6.01 1.17 10.37
N GLN A 113 5.81 -0.11 10.70
CA GLN A 113 6.72 -0.85 11.58
C GLN A 113 8.03 -1.21 10.90
N MET A 114 7.98 -1.66 9.65
CA MET A 114 9.19 -1.91 8.86
C MET A 114 9.99 -0.61 8.65
N LYS A 115 9.30 0.53 8.50
CA LYS A 115 9.93 1.86 8.48
C LYS A 115 10.62 2.17 9.81
N ALA A 116 9.96 1.95 10.95
CA ALA A 116 10.54 2.18 12.28
C ALA A 116 11.76 1.30 12.54
N TYR A 117 11.69 0.01 12.20
CA TYR A 117 12.82 -0.93 12.27
C TYR A 117 14.01 -0.46 11.44
N LEU A 118 13.77 -0.03 10.19
CA LEU A 118 14.83 0.48 9.33
C LEU A 118 15.45 1.77 9.89
N LYS A 119 14.63 2.64 10.47
CA LYS A 119 15.13 3.87 11.09
C LYS A 119 16.10 3.57 12.24
N GLN A 120 15.75 2.61 13.11
CA GLN A 120 16.63 2.17 14.19
C GLN A 120 17.91 1.50 13.67
N SER A 121 17.77 0.53 12.75
CA SER A 121 18.92 -0.21 12.21
C SER A 121 19.88 0.65 11.37
N ILE A 122 19.38 1.70 10.69
CA ILE A 122 20.23 2.62 9.92
C ILE A 122 21.11 3.46 10.87
N SER A 123 20.60 3.87 12.03
CA SER A 123 21.40 4.55 13.05
C SER A 123 22.47 3.64 13.67
N GLU A 124 22.30 2.32 13.60
CA GLU A 124 23.26 1.33 14.10
C GLU A 124 24.29 0.85 13.04
N MET A 125 24.06 1.14 11.74
CA MET A 125 24.96 0.68 10.67
C MET A 125 26.19 1.59 10.49
N ASN A 126 27.38 1.01 10.70
CA ASN A 126 28.67 1.61 10.37
C ASN A 126 29.06 1.42 8.89
N PRO A 127 29.64 2.44 8.21
CA PRO A 127 29.86 3.81 8.66
C PRO A 127 28.55 4.62 8.73
N PRO A 128 28.46 5.63 9.60
CA PRO A 128 27.23 6.38 9.84
C PRO A 128 26.78 7.07 8.55
N ILE A 129 25.76 6.48 7.93
CA ILE A 129 25.16 6.99 6.70
C ILE A 129 24.49 8.36 6.95
N GLU A 130 24.20 8.67 8.22
CA GLU A 130 23.77 9.97 8.75
C GLU A 130 24.71 11.12 8.35
N SER A 131 25.99 10.87 8.09
CA SER A 131 26.95 11.93 7.71
C SER A 131 26.71 12.57 6.33
N TYR A 132 25.80 12.02 5.50
CA TYR A 132 25.53 12.54 4.14
C TYR A 132 24.05 12.74 3.79
N ILE A 133 23.10 12.48 4.71
CA ILE A 133 21.67 12.69 4.43
C ILE A 133 21.03 13.55 5.52
N PRO A 134 20.36 14.65 5.15
CA PRO A 134 19.56 15.44 6.08
C PRO A 134 18.47 14.60 6.77
N GLU A 135 18.31 14.75 8.09
CA GLU A 135 17.35 13.96 8.88
C GLU A 135 15.90 14.05 8.34
N ASP A 136 15.51 15.20 7.79
CA ASP A 136 14.21 15.45 7.18
C ASP A 136 13.95 14.59 5.92
N GLN A 137 15.01 14.08 5.29
CA GLN A 137 14.90 13.25 4.09
C GLN A 137 14.85 11.75 4.37
N ILE A 138 15.20 11.32 5.59
CA ILE A 138 15.21 9.91 5.98
C ILE A 138 13.81 9.32 5.93
N ASP A 139 12.85 9.94 6.62
CA ASP A 139 11.47 9.44 6.70
C ASP A 139 10.79 9.33 5.32
N PRO A 140 10.80 10.38 4.46
CA PRO A 140 10.27 10.30 3.09
C PRO A 140 10.97 9.26 2.21
N MET A 141 12.28 9.05 2.40
CA MET A 141 13.03 8.02 1.68
C MET A 141 12.60 6.61 2.11
N LEU A 142 12.48 6.37 3.42
CA LEU A 142 12.03 5.08 3.94
C LEU A 142 10.60 4.78 3.50
N GLU A 143 9.71 5.78 3.50
CA GLU A 143 8.35 5.64 2.99
C GLU A 143 8.33 5.26 1.50
N LYS A 144 9.20 5.87 0.68
CA LYS A 144 9.40 5.47 -0.73
C LYS A 144 9.96 4.05 -0.85
N ALA A 145 10.78 3.59 0.09
CA ALA A 145 11.26 2.22 0.14
C ALA A 145 10.11 1.25 0.44
N MET A 146 9.26 1.54 1.43
CA MET A 146 8.08 0.72 1.76
C MET A 146 7.13 0.57 0.58
N HIS A 147 6.87 1.66 -0.15
CA HIS A 147 6.09 1.60 -1.39
C HIS A 147 6.69 0.64 -2.42
N LYS A 148 8.03 0.57 -2.53
CA LYS A 148 8.70 -0.28 -3.53
C LYS A 148 8.84 -1.73 -3.10
N CYS A 149 9.08 -1.98 -1.82
CA CYS A 149 9.32 -3.32 -1.29
C CYS A 149 8.01 -4.04 -0.93
N VAL A 150 6.97 -3.29 -0.55
CA VAL A 150 5.68 -3.86 -0.08
C VAL A 150 4.55 -3.58 -1.08
N LEU A 151 4.22 -2.31 -1.34
CA LEU A 151 3.03 -2.01 -2.17
C LEU A 151 3.20 -2.43 -3.63
N LYS A 152 4.37 -2.21 -4.22
CA LYS A 152 4.62 -2.56 -5.62
C LYS A 152 4.38 -4.05 -5.93
N PRO A 153 4.96 -5.03 -5.19
CA PRO A 153 4.67 -6.44 -5.44
C PRO A 153 3.23 -6.85 -5.08
N LEU A 154 2.59 -6.16 -4.13
CA LEU A 154 1.21 -6.46 -3.74
C LEU A 154 0.15 -5.85 -4.68
N TYR A 155 0.47 -4.76 -5.39
CA TYR A 155 -0.54 -3.93 -6.07
C TYR A 155 -1.49 -4.71 -6.99
N GLY A 156 -0.97 -5.62 -7.81
CA GLY A 156 -1.81 -6.43 -8.71
C GLY A 156 -2.80 -7.32 -7.95
N CYS A 157 -2.36 -7.95 -6.86
CA CYS A 157 -3.23 -8.76 -6.00
C CYS A 157 -4.25 -7.87 -5.26
N LEU A 158 -3.81 -6.73 -4.74
CA LEU A 158 -4.70 -5.79 -4.04
C LEU A 158 -5.80 -5.26 -4.94
N GLN A 159 -5.50 -4.95 -6.20
CA GLN A 159 -6.54 -4.52 -7.15
C GLN A 159 -7.64 -5.57 -7.33
N SER A 160 -7.27 -6.85 -7.43
CA SER A 160 -8.24 -7.95 -7.49
C SER A 160 -9.06 -8.04 -6.21
N VAL A 161 -8.39 -8.15 -5.05
CA VAL A 161 -9.07 -8.38 -3.76
C VAL A 161 -10.00 -7.22 -3.39
N LEU A 162 -9.56 -5.98 -3.59
CA LEU A 162 -10.39 -4.81 -3.31
C LEU A 162 -11.61 -4.71 -4.22
N HIS A 163 -11.47 -5.12 -5.49
CA HIS A 163 -12.59 -5.23 -6.41
C HIS A 163 -13.56 -6.34 -5.99
N ASP A 164 -13.03 -7.50 -5.59
CA ASP A 164 -13.84 -8.64 -5.13
C ASP A 164 -14.69 -8.26 -3.90
N PHE A 165 -14.12 -7.50 -2.95
CA PHE A 165 -14.89 -6.94 -1.83
C PHE A 165 -16.01 -6.00 -2.26
N GLN A 166 -15.78 -5.14 -3.27
CA GLN A 166 -16.81 -4.23 -3.76
C GLN A 166 -17.94 -4.94 -4.49
N VAL A 167 -17.61 -5.97 -5.27
CA VAL A 167 -18.59 -6.79 -6.00
C VAL A 167 -19.40 -7.62 -5.00
N ALA A 168 -18.76 -8.27 -4.04
CA ALA A 168 -19.43 -9.05 -3.01
C ALA A 168 -20.35 -8.19 -2.12
N GLY A 169 -19.93 -6.95 -1.83
CA GLY A 169 -20.72 -5.98 -1.07
C GLY A 169 -21.81 -5.24 -1.89
N GLY A 170 -21.95 -5.51 -3.19
CA GLY A 170 -22.92 -4.83 -4.07
C GLY A 170 -22.64 -3.34 -4.34
N VAL A 171 -21.52 -2.81 -3.83
CA VAL A 171 -21.14 -1.41 -3.96
C VAL A 171 -20.81 -1.08 -5.41
N TRP A 172 -20.16 -2.01 -6.11
CA TRP A 172 -19.76 -1.84 -7.50
C TRP A 172 -20.95 -1.61 -8.43
N GLN A 173 -21.96 -2.49 -8.36
CA GLN A 173 -23.16 -2.44 -9.20
C GLN A 173 -23.96 -1.16 -8.93
N ARG A 174 -24.19 -0.84 -7.64
CA ARG A 174 -24.87 0.40 -7.24
C ARG A 174 -24.16 1.64 -7.77
N LEU A 175 -22.82 1.67 -7.70
CA LEU A 175 -22.04 2.80 -8.20
C LEU A 175 -22.12 2.92 -9.74
N GLN A 176 -22.14 1.80 -10.47
CA GLN A 176 -22.33 1.81 -11.92
C GLN A 176 -23.71 2.36 -12.32
N GLU A 177 -24.76 1.90 -11.65
CA GLU A 177 -26.13 2.39 -11.87
C GLU A 177 -26.25 3.88 -11.57
N ASN A 178 -25.72 4.32 -10.43
CA ASN A 178 -25.77 5.73 -10.04
C ASN A 178 -24.95 6.62 -10.97
N LEU A 179 -23.79 6.17 -11.44
CA LEU A 179 -23.02 6.89 -12.46
C LEU A 179 -23.81 7.03 -13.76
N ALA A 180 -24.47 5.96 -14.21
CA ALA A 180 -25.29 5.99 -15.42
C ALA A 180 -26.45 6.99 -15.29
N LEU A 181 -27.15 7.00 -14.15
CA LEU A 181 -28.23 7.94 -13.86
C LEU A 181 -27.73 9.38 -13.77
N ALA A 182 -26.66 9.62 -13.00
CA ALA A 182 -26.10 10.95 -12.81
C ALA A 182 -25.54 11.54 -14.10
N LYS A 183 -25.05 10.71 -15.02
CA LYS A 183 -24.50 11.14 -16.31
C LYS A 183 -25.56 11.72 -17.25
N ALA A 184 -26.82 11.33 -17.09
CA ALA A 184 -27.95 11.89 -17.83
C ALA A 184 -28.38 13.28 -17.32
N LYS A 185 -27.90 13.71 -16.15
CA LYS A 185 -28.25 14.98 -15.52
C LYS A 185 -27.48 16.15 -16.10
N GLN A 186 -28.15 17.30 -16.11
CA GLN A 186 -27.51 18.58 -16.44
C GLN A 186 -26.61 19.06 -15.30
N PRO A 187 -25.57 19.88 -15.58
CA PRO A 187 -24.66 20.37 -14.54
C PRO A 187 -25.36 21.05 -13.36
N HIS A 188 -26.40 21.85 -13.61
CA HIS A 188 -27.14 22.55 -12.57
C HIS A 188 -27.93 21.61 -11.65
N GLU A 189 -28.42 20.47 -12.17
CA GLU A 189 -29.07 19.42 -11.36
C GLU A 189 -28.08 18.74 -10.41
N LEU A 190 -26.77 18.84 -10.68
CA LEU A 190 -25.68 18.36 -9.83
C LEU A 190 -25.08 19.48 -8.95
N GLY A 191 -25.75 20.64 -8.88
CA GLY A 191 -25.34 21.79 -8.06
C GLY A 191 -24.25 22.66 -8.69
N VAL A 192 -23.91 22.46 -9.97
CA VAL A 192 -22.96 23.32 -10.69
C VAL A 192 -23.69 24.58 -11.16
N ASN A 193 -23.69 25.59 -10.31
CA ASN A 193 -24.28 26.90 -10.59
C ASN A 193 -23.17 27.92 -10.94
N GLY A 194 -23.38 28.78 -11.92
CA GLY A 194 -22.50 29.92 -12.22
C GLY A 194 -21.17 29.62 -12.94
N ALA A 195 -20.63 28.39 -12.87
CA ALA A 195 -19.38 28.01 -13.54
C ALA A 195 -19.62 27.25 -14.85
N ARG A 196 -18.85 27.58 -15.91
CA ARG A 196 -18.94 26.85 -17.19
C ARG A 196 -18.36 25.43 -17.02
N PRO A 197 -19.14 24.36 -17.30
CA PRO A 197 -18.65 23.00 -17.19
C PRO A 197 -17.52 22.73 -18.19
N PRO A 198 -16.60 21.80 -17.89
CA PRO A 198 -15.54 21.44 -18.82
C PRO A 198 -16.09 20.83 -20.11
N ASP A 199 -15.51 21.20 -21.25
CA ASP A 199 -15.83 20.58 -22.53
C ASP A 199 -15.40 19.10 -22.59
N ALA A 200 -15.86 18.40 -23.63
CA ALA A 200 -15.57 16.98 -23.83
C ALA A 200 -14.07 16.67 -23.92
N HIS A 201 -13.26 17.59 -24.46
CA HIS A 201 -11.81 17.42 -24.56
C HIS A 201 -11.15 17.49 -23.18
N ALA A 202 -11.56 18.45 -22.35
CA ALA A 202 -11.11 18.59 -20.97
C ALA A 202 -11.50 17.37 -20.14
N ILE A 203 -12.74 16.89 -20.24
CA ILE A 203 -13.18 15.64 -19.59
C ILE A 203 -12.34 14.45 -20.06
N HIS A 204 -12.11 14.30 -21.36
CA HIS A 204 -11.26 13.21 -21.88
C HIS A 204 -9.82 13.29 -21.31
N ARG A 205 -9.25 14.50 -21.24
CA ARG A 205 -7.92 14.73 -20.69
C ARG A 205 -7.84 14.39 -19.20
N ILE A 206 -8.86 14.76 -18.42
CA ILE A 206 -8.98 14.44 -17.00
C ILE A 206 -9.11 12.92 -16.82
N ARG A 207 -10.04 12.28 -17.53
CA ARG A 207 -10.25 10.84 -17.52
C ARG A 207 -8.97 10.07 -17.83
N ARG A 208 -8.17 10.51 -18.82
CA ARG A 208 -6.86 9.90 -19.13
C ARG A 208 -5.87 9.99 -17.96
N LYS A 209 -5.84 11.11 -17.23
CA LYS A 209 -5.00 11.27 -16.04
C LYS A 209 -5.46 10.36 -14.90
N LEU A 210 -6.76 10.29 -14.66
CA LEU A 210 -7.36 9.41 -13.65
C LEU A 210 -7.09 7.93 -13.96
N ARG A 211 -7.26 7.48 -15.21
CA ARG A 211 -6.88 6.11 -15.61
C ARG A 211 -5.40 5.82 -15.40
N ALA A 212 -4.52 6.79 -15.66
CA ALA A 212 -3.10 6.63 -15.40
C ALA A 212 -2.83 6.50 -13.88
N MET A 213 -3.54 7.27 -13.05
CA MET A 213 -3.50 7.20 -11.58
C MET A 213 -3.86 5.79 -11.08
N CYS A 214 -4.91 5.17 -11.64
CA CYS A 214 -5.35 3.80 -11.33
C CYS A 214 -4.36 2.69 -11.73
N ARG A 215 -3.21 3.02 -12.31
CA ARG A 215 -2.13 2.05 -12.63
C ARG A 215 -0.90 2.23 -11.75
N MET A 216 -0.90 3.22 -10.87
CA MET A 216 0.22 3.55 -9.99
C MET A 216 0.06 2.79 -8.68
N TYR A 217 1.12 2.27 -8.08
CA TYR A 217 1.02 1.60 -6.77
C TYR A 217 1.28 2.55 -5.59
N SER A 218 1.86 3.73 -5.82
CA SER A 218 2.27 4.64 -4.74
C SER A 218 1.15 5.64 -4.41
N PRO A 219 0.62 5.66 -3.17
CA PRO A 219 -0.42 6.60 -2.73
C PRO A 219 -0.02 8.07 -2.96
N GLU A 220 1.19 8.45 -2.54
CA GLU A 220 1.74 9.80 -2.72
C GLU A 220 1.70 10.23 -4.20
N ARG A 221 2.13 9.34 -5.11
CA ARG A 221 2.10 9.64 -6.54
C ARG A 221 0.69 9.72 -7.11
N LYS A 222 -0.25 8.92 -6.61
CA LYS A 222 -1.66 9.03 -6.99
C LYS A 222 -2.22 10.38 -6.56
N ILE A 223 -1.96 10.81 -5.33
CA ILE A 223 -2.36 12.13 -4.81
C ILE A 223 -1.79 13.26 -5.68
N MET A 224 -0.52 13.18 -6.08
CA MET A 224 0.04 14.17 -7.03
C MET A 224 -0.69 14.25 -8.37
N VAL A 225 -1.22 13.14 -8.87
CA VAL A 225 -2.06 13.13 -10.09
C VAL A 225 -3.44 13.70 -9.80
N LEU A 226 -4.05 13.35 -8.66
CA LEU A 226 -5.32 13.91 -8.20
C LEU A 226 -5.24 15.43 -8.07
N LEU A 227 -4.18 15.95 -7.45
CA LEU A 227 -3.91 17.39 -7.34
C LEU A 227 -3.89 18.07 -8.72
N LYS A 228 -3.22 17.46 -9.70
CA LYS A 228 -3.18 17.97 -11.08
C LYS A 228 -4.56 17.95 -11.73
N VAL A 229 -5.39 16.97 -11.42
CA VAL A 229 -6.78 16.92 -11.90
C VAL A 229 -7.61 18.02 -11.23
N CYS A 230 -7.56 18.14 -9.91
CA CYS A 230 -8.31 19.14 -9.16
C CYS A 230 -7.93 20.57 -9.56
N LYS A 231 -6.64 20.86 -9.81
CA LYS A 231 -6.21 22.17 -10.34
C LYS A 231 -6.79 22.49 -11.72
N LEU A 232 -6.93 21.48 -12.61
CA LEU A 232 -7.57 21.69 -13.91
C LEU A 232 -9.06 22.03 -13.81
N ILE A 233 -9.71 21.53 -12.76
CA ILE A 233 -11.11 21.82 -12.44
C ILE A 233 -11.23 23.20 -11.81
N TYR A 234 -10.41 23.49 -10.79
CA TYR A 234 -10.42 24.74 -10.02
C TYR A 234 -10.18 25.99 -10.90
N MET A 235 -9.29 25.91 -11.90
CA MET A 235 -9.05 27.02 -12.85
C MET A 235 -10.28 27.45 -13.66
N ARG A 236 -11.40 26.73 -13.54
CA ARG A 236 -12.66 27.02 -14.25
C ARG A 236 -13.75 27.61 -13.33
N MET A 237 -13.39 27.97 -12.09
CA MET A 237 -14.33 28.23 -11.01
C MET A 237 -14.13 29.61 -10.41
N PHE A 238 -15.22 30.18 -9.88
CA PHE A 238 -15.23 31.48 -9.21
C PHE A 238 -15.51 31.31 -7.71
N GLY A 239 -14.84 30.37 -7.03
CA GLY A 239 -15.01 30.16 -5.59
C GLY A 239 -14.74 28.73 -5.13
N ALA A 240 -14.54 28.56 -3.81
CA ALA A 240 -14.35 27.25 -3.19
C ALA A 240 -15.66 26.48 -2.98
N ASP A 241 -16.78 27.19 -2.77
CA ASP A 241 -18.09 26.59 -2.53
C ASP A 241 -18.65 25.86 -3.78
N ASP A 242 -18.20 26.25 -4.97
CA ASP A 242 -18.58 25.60 -6.22
C ASP A 242 -17.80 24.30 -6.47
N PHE A 243 -16.66 24.10 -5.77
CA PHE A 243 -15.65 23.10 -6.15
C PHE A 243 -16.17 21.67 -6.07
N LEU A 244 -16.83 21.31 -4.97
CA LEU A 244 -17.30 19.95 -4.76
C LEU A 244 -18.40 19.54 -5.78
N PRO A 245 -19.43 20.36 -6.05
CA PRO A 245 -20.37 20.10 -7.14
C PRO A 245 -19.69 19.92 -8.51
N MET A 246 -18.75 20.80 -8.87
CA MET A 246 -18.03 20.69 -10.14
C MET A 246 -17.15 19.44 -10.20
N LEU A 247 -16.45 19.10 -9.11
CA LEU A 247 -15.67 17.87 -9.01
C LEU A 247 -16.57 16.65 -9.20
N THR A 248 -17.73 16.63 -8.54
CA THR A 248 -18.73 15.56 -8.65
C THR A 248 -19.20 15.40 -10.10
N TYR A 249 -19.59 16.49 -10.75
CA TYR A 249 -19.95 16.49 -12.17
C TYR A 249 -18.84 15.91 -13.04
N VAL A 250 -17.60 16.36 -12.86
CA VAL A 250 -16.46 15.88 -13.66
C VAL A 250 -16.21 14.39 -13.45
N LEU A 251 -16.33 13.88 -12.22
CA LEU A 251 -16.15 12.46 -11.91
C LEU A 251 -17.27 11.60 -12.53
N VAL A 252 -18.53 12.07 -12.46
CA VAL A 252 -19.67 11.45 -13.16
C VAL A 252 -19.39 11.36 -14.65
N GLN A 253 -18.98 12.47 -15.27
CA GLN A 253 -18.65 12.49 -16.70
C GLN A 253 -17.44 11.60 -17.03
N CYS A 254 -16.48 11.44 -16.10
CA CYS A 254 -15.35 10.53 -16.28
C CYS A 254 -15.79 9.07 -16.30
N ASP A 255 -16.87 8.70 -15.60
CA ASP A 255 -17.51 7.38 -15.65
C ASP A 255 -16.52 6.26 -15.28
N MET A 256 -15.95 6.38 -14.08
CA MET A 256 -14.88 5.50 -13.59
C MET A 256 -15.21 4.99 -12.18
N PRO A 257 -16.00 3.91 -12.03
CA PRO A 257 -16.36 3.35 -10.73
C PRO A 257 -15.13 2.90 -9.91
N GLN A 258 -14.04 2.49 -10.56
CA GLN A 258 -12.78 2.11 -9.90
C GLN A 258 -12.17 3.22 -9.03
N LEU A 259 -12.56 4.48 -9.25
CA LEU A 259 -12.02 5.60 -8.47
C LEU A 259 -12.40 5.53 -7.00
N ASP A 260 -13.53 4.92 -6.64
CA ASP A 260 -13.94 4.75 -5.24
C ASP A 260 -12.89 3.94 -4.47
N THR A 261 -12.49 2.80 -5.03
CA THR A 261 -11.44 1.94 -4.46
C THR A 261 -10.09 2.65 -4.40
N GLU A 262 -9.75 3.40 -5.45
CA GLU A 262 -8.46 4.10 -5.54
C GLU A 262 -8.35 5.27 -4.55
N ILE A 263 -9.47 5.94 -4.26
CA ILE A 263 -9.54 6.97 -3.21
C ILE A 263 -9.39 6.33 -1.84
N LEU A 264 -10.11 5.23 -1.56
CA LEU A 264 -9.93 4.48 -0.31
C LEU A 264 -8.48 4.00 -0.15
N TYR A 265 -7.88 3.46 -1.21
CA TYR A 265 -6.47 3.05 -1.25
C TYR A 265 -5.53 4.19 -0.85
N MET A 266 -5.72 5.38 -1.44
CA MET A 266 -4.93 6.56 -1.08
C MET A 266 -5.15 6.96 0.38
N MET A 267 -6.40 7.00 0.84
CA MET A 267 -6.75 7.41 2.21
C MET A 267 -6.15 6.49 3.27
N GLU A 268 -6.23 5.18 3.09
CA GLU A 268 -5.78 4.22 4.12
C GLU A 268 -4.26 4.01 4.11
N LEU A 269 -3.58 4.15 2.97
CA LEU A 269 -2.14 3.84 2.86
C LEU A 269 -1.20 5.05 2.92
N ILE A 270 -1.67 6.27 2.64
CA ILE A 270 -0.81 7.45 2.69
C ILE A 270 -0.28 7.71 4.10
N ASP A 271 1.02 8.00 4.24
CA ASP A 271 1.63 8.42 5.51
C ASP A 271 0.94 9.68 6.07
N PRO A 272 0.53 9.71 7.36
CA PRO A 272 0.01 10.89 8.06
C PRO A 272 0.76 12.18 7.77
N THR A 273 2.09 12.14 7.80
CA THR A 273 2.96 13.30 7.62
C THR A 273 2.85 13.93 6.24
N LEU A 274 2.49 13.15 5.21
CA LEU A 274 2.40 13.58 3.82
C LEU A 274 1.04 14.18 3.45
N LEU A 275 0.08 14.19 4.37
CA LEU A 275 -1.31 14.57 4.08
C LEU A 275 -1.69 16.00 4.50
N HIS A 276 -0.70 16.80 4.90
CA HIS A 276 -0.91 18.21 5.22
C HIS A 276 -1.10 19.07 3.96
N GLY A 277 -1.81 20.21 4.11
CA GLY A 277 -2.00 21.18 3.02
C GLY A 277 -2.99 20.74 1.93
N GLU A 278 -2.71 21.14 0.68
CA GLU A 278 -3.61 20.93 -0.47
C GLU A 278 -3.92 19.45 -0.73
N GLY A 279 -2.95 18.56 -0.53
CA GLY A 279 -3.08 17.12 -0.80
C GLY A 279 -4.23 16.47 -0.04
N GLY A 280 -4.32 16.73 1.26
CA GLY A 280 -5.39 16.23 2.12
C GLY A 280 -6.75 16.79 1.73
N TYR A 281 -6.84 18.10 1.46
CA TYR A 281 -8.08 18.75 1.05
C TYR A 281 -8.69 18.14 -0.23
N TYR A 282 -7.88 17.94 -1.26
CA TYR A 282 -8.38 17.40 -2.52
C TYR A 282 -8.70 15.90 -2.45
N LEU A 283 -7.96 15.14 -1.63
CA LEU A 283 -8.27 13.73 -1.39
C LEU A 283 -9.62 13.58 -0.67
N THR A 284 -9.86 14.35 0.40
CA THR A 284 -11.14 14.33 1.13
C THR A 284 -12.30 14.85 0.28
N SER A 285 -12.06 15.86 -0.56
CA SER A 285 -13.06 16.35 -1.54
C SER A 285 -13.42 15.28 -2.57
N ALA A 286 -12.44 14.53 -3.08
CA ALA A 286 -12.68 13.43 -4.01
C ALA A 286 -13.46 12.29 -3.34
N TYR A 287 -13.16 11.97 -2.09
CA TYR A 287 -13.94 11.01 -1.30
C TYR A 287 -15.39 11.49 -1.11
N GLY A 288 -15.60 12.77 -0.78
CA GLY A 288 -16.93 13.35 -0.67
C GLY A 288 -17.72 13.28 -1.97
N ALA A 289 -17.08 13.59 -3.10
CA ALA A 289 -17.69 13.49 -4.43
C ALA A 289 -18.08 12.05 -4.78
N MET A 290 -17.23 11.06 -4.51
CA MET A 290 -17.59 9.64 -4.71
C MET A 290 -18.70 9.19 -3.76
N SER A 291 -18.73 9.67 -2.51
CA SER A 291 -19.81 9.37 -1.57
C SER A 291 -21.17 9.90 -2.06
N LEU A 292 -21.19 11.10 -2.65
CA LEU A 292 -22.36 11.68 -3.30
C LEU A 292 -22.87 10.79 -4.44
N ILE A 293 -21.97 10.33 -5.31
CA ILE A 293 -22.32 9.47 -6.44
C ILE A 293 -22.81 8.11 -5.93
N LYS A 294 -22.17 7.53 -4.90
CA LYS A 294 -22.60 6.24 -4.31
C LYS A 294 -24.02 6.27 -3.74
N ASN A 295 -24.50 7.41 -3.28
CA ASN A 295 -25.81 7.59 -2.67
C ASN A 295 -26.74 8.48 -3.51
N PHE A 296 -26.56 8.49 -4.84
CA PHE A 296 -27.23 9.44 -5.75
C PHE A 296 -28.76 9.35 -5.76
N GLN A 297 -29.33 8.15 -5.58
CA GLN A 297 -30.78 7.91 -5.65
C GLN A 297 -31.53 8.19 -4.33
N GLU A 298 -30.83 8.34 -3.21
CA GLU A 298 -31.49 8.70 -1.96
C GLU A 298 -31.78 10.19 -2.01
N GLU A 299 -33.06 10.59 -2.13
CA GLU A 299 -33.51 12.00 -2.12
C GLU A 299 -33.09 12.76 -0.82
N GLN A 300 -32.46 12.07 0.13
CA GLN A 300 -31.75 12.58 1.31
C GLN A 300 -30.22 12.70 1.16
N ALA A 301 -29.61 12.62 -0.03
CA ALA A 301 -28.15 12.65 -0.23
C ALA A 301 -27.44 13.84 0.46
N ALA A 302 -28.10 15.01 0.54
CA ALA A 302 -27.60 16.18 1.27
C ALA A 302 -27.59 16.01 2.81
N ARG A 303 -28.52 15.22 3.38
CA ARG A 303 -28.54 14.88 4.82
C ARG A 303 -27.56 13.74 5.14
N ILE A 304 -27.39 12.78 4.22
CA ILE A 304 -26.54 11.58 4.35
C ILE A 304 -25.05 11.90 4.20
N LEU A 305 -24.71 12.95 3.44
CA LEU A 305 -23.39 13.60 3.49
C LEU A 305 -23.00 14.02 4.91
N SER A 306 -23.96 14.32 5.79
CA SER A 306 -23.68 14.95 7.08
C SER A 306 -23.42 13.98 8.24
N SER A 307 -23.97 12.76 8.31
CA SER A 307 -23.70 11.89 9.48
C SER A 307 -22.74 10.73 9.17
N ALA A 308 -23.05 9.88 8.19
CA ALA A 308 -22.25 8.69 7.89
C ALA A 308 -20.93 9.02 7.18
N THR A 309 -20.95 9.94 6.21
CA THR A 309 -19.71 10.39 5.55
C THR A 309 -18.82 11.16 6.53
N ARG A 310 -19.39 12.00 7.42
CA ARG A 310 -18.64 12.61 8.53
C ARG A 310 -18.08 11.58 9.49
N GLY A 311 -18.88 10.58 9.86
CA GLY A 311 -18.48 9.52 10.78
C GLY A 311 -17.29 8.74 10.23
N THR A 312 -17.34 8.32 8.95
CA THR A 312 -16.23 7.62 8.29
C THR A 312 -14.99 8.50 8.18
N LEU A 313 -15.12 9.77 7.77
CA LEU A 313 -14.00 10.70 7.71
C LEU A 313 -13.41 10.98 9.10
N HIS A 314 -14.26 11.17 10.11
CA HIS A 314 -13.85 11.41 11.50
C HIS A 314 -13.13 10.19 12.05
N GLN A 315 -13.67 8.98 11.86
CA GLN A 315 -12.99 7.75 12.25
C GLN A 315 -11.65 7.60 11.53
N TRP A 316 -11.59 7.93 10.23
CA TRP A 316 -10.33 7.92 9.48
C TRP A 316 -9.31 8.93 10.05
N HIS A 317 -9.73 10.16 10.34
CA HIS A 317 -8.89 11.18 10.99
C HIS A 317 -8.45 10.74 12.39
N GLN A 318 -9.37 10.21 13.20
CA GLN A 318 -9.12 9.75 14.56
C GLN A 318 -8.10 8.61 14.58
N ARG A 319 -8.24 7.60 13.71
CA ARG A 319 -7.28 6.50 13.58
C ARG A 319 -5.87 6.99 13.23
N ARG A 320 -5.75 8.07 12.47
CA ARG A 320 -4.45 8.68 12.11
C ARG A 320 -3.86 9.50 13.25
N ALA A 321 -4.69 10.24 14.00
CA ALA A 321 -4.24 11.02 15.15
C ALA A 321 -3.83 10.14 16.36
N LEU A 322 -4.46 8.98 16.51
CA LEU A 322 -4.21 8.01 17.58
C LEU A 322 -3.19 6.91 17.21
N GLN A 323 -2.27 7.14 16.27
CA GLN A 323 -1.11 6.23 16.06
C GLN A 323 -0.12 6.24 17.24
N ARG A 324 -0.61 6.10 18.48
CA ARG A 324 0.15 5.99 19.72
C ARG A 324 0.36 4.54 20.19
N ASN A 325 -0.37 3.58 19.63
CA ASN A 325 -0.19 2.14 19.91
C ASN A 325 0.28 1.46 18.63
N LEU A 326 1.53 1.68 18.25
CA LEU A 326 2.14 0.95 17.16
C LEU A 326 2.40 -0.49 17.65
N PRO A 327 1.92 -1.53 16.95
CA PRO A 327 2.35 -2.90 17.20
C PRO A 327 3.88 -3.00 17.10
N SER A 328 4.50 -3.90 17.84
CA SER A 328 5.95 -4.15 17.75
C SER A 328 6.28 -4.87 16.44
N VAL A 329 7.52 -4.74 15.95
CA VAL A 329 8.04 -5.60 14.86
C VAL A 329 7.82 -7.08 15.18
N ASP A 330 7.81 -7.43 16.47
CA ASP A 330 7.52 -8.77 16.97
C ASP A 330 6.13 -9.28 16.56
N ASP A 331 5.14 -8.41 16.39
CA ASP A 331 3.79 -8.78 15.95
C ASP A 331 3.75 -9.29 14.50
N PHE A 332 4.79 -8.99 13.70
CA PHE A 332 4.97 -9.45 12.32
C PHE A 332 5.97 -10.61 12.21
N GLN A 333 6.56 -11.05 13.32
CA GLN A 333 7.25 -12.35 13.37
C GLN A 333 6.28 -13.52 13.23
N ASN A 334 4.98 -13.27 13.43
CA ASN A 334 3.89 -14.24 13.32
C ASN A 334 3.72 -14.88 11.94
N TYR A 335 4.54 -14.56 10.93
CA TYR A 335 4.50 -15.22 9.63
C TYR A 335 5.58 -16.29 9.52
N MET A 336 5.20 -17.50 9.13
CA MET A 336 6.10 -18.64 8.97
C MET A 336 5.92 -19.26 7.60
N ARG A 337 6.99 -19.30 6.79
CA ARG A 337 6.99 -19.99 5.50
C ARG A 337 7.31 -21.47 5.69
N VAL A 338 6.38 -22.34 5.32
CA VAL A 338 6.51 -23.78 5.41
C VAL A 338 6.43 -24.38 4.01
N ALA A 339 7.32 -25.30 3.67
CA ALA A 339 7.26 -26.08 2.44
C ALA A 339 6.60 -27.43 2.70
N LEU A 340 5.55 -27.78 1.94
CA LEU A 340 5.06 -29.14 1.88
C LEU A 340 5.92 -29.95 0.90
N GLN A 341 6.46 -31.06 1.37
CA GLN A 341 7.13 -32.05 0.54
C GLN A 341 6.27 -33.32 0.50
N LYS A 342 5.75 -33.64 -0.69
CA LYS A 342 5.03 -34.89 -0.97
C LYS A 342 5.96 -35.87 -1.67
N ALA A 343 5.70 -37.17 -1.53
CA ALA A 343 6.55 -38.24 -2.08
C ALA A 343 6.54 -38.29 -3.62
N ASP A 344 5.50 -37.77 -4.27
CA ASP A 344 5.20 -37.88 -5.69
C ASP A 344 5.15 -36.52 -6.44
N SER A 345 5.19 -35.41 -5.69
CA SER A 345 4.97 -34.06 -6.21
C SER A 345 5.98 -33.10 -5.57
N GLY A 346 6.48 -32.16 -6.39
CA GLY A 346 7.53 -31.23 -5.98
C GLY A 346 7.17 -30.37 -4.75
N CYS A 347 8.13 -29.62 -4.22
CA CYS A 347 7.93 -28.81 -3.02
C CYS A 347 6.99 -27.61 -3.30
N THR A 348 5.86 -27.55 -2.59
CA THR A 348 4.98 -26.36 -2.59
C THR A 348 5.10 -25.63 -1.26
N ALA A 349 5.46 -24.36 -1.26
CA ALA A 349 5.57 -23.57 -0.03
C ALA A 349 4.40 -22.60 0.14
N LYS A 350 3.95 -22.44 1.39
CA LYS A 350 2.95 -21.45 1.80
C LYS A 350 3.42 -20.69 3.03
N THR A 351 3.01 -19.44 3.15
CA THR A 351 3.22 -18.64 4.36
C THR A 351 1.99 -18.70 5.25
N LEU A 352 2.21 -19.13 6.49
CA LEU A 352 1.23 -19.32 7.54
C LEU A 352 1.31 -18.18 8.54
N GLN A 353 0.17 -17.82 9.15
CA GLN A 353 0.16 -16.97 10.34
C GLN A 353 0.15 -17.88 11.57
N VAL A 354 1.20 -17.80 12.38
CA VAL A 354 1.50 -18.65 13.53
C VAL A 354 1.75 -17.76 14.74
N GLN A 355 1.05 -18.00 15.83
CA GLN A 355 1.18 -17.23 17.07
C GLN A 355 2.60 -17.38 17.68
N PRO A 356 3.11 -16.38 18.45
CA PRO A 356 4.47 -16.41 18.98
C PRO A 356 4.79 -17.66 19.81
N TYR A 357 3.79 -18.15 20.55
CA TYR A 357 3.89 -19.31 21.46
C TYR A 357 3.17 -20.54 20.91
N ALA A 358 2.90 -20.60 19.60
CA ALA A 358 2.28 -21.78 19.02
C ALA A 358 3.23 -22.98 19.08
N THR A 359 2.70 -24.13 19.48
CA THR A 359 3.46 -25.38 19.53
C THR A 359 3.62 -25.97 18.13
N THR A 360 4.59 -26.86 17.95
CA THR A 360 4.78 -27.58 16.67
C THR A 360 3.53 -28.36 16.29
N GLU A 361 2.81 -28.94 17.25
CA GLU A 361 1.54 -29.61 16.99
C GLU A 361 0.49 -28.67 16.38
N GLU A 362 0.32 -27.47 16.96
CA GLU A 362 -0.59 -26.46 16.44
C GLU A 362 -0.17 -26.00 15.02
N VAL A 363 1.13 -25.83 14.78
CA VAL A 363 1.65 -25.49 13.45
C VAL A 363 1.40 -26.63 12.45
N CYS A 364 1.57 -27.89 12.84
CA CYS A 364 1.24 -29.05 12.01
C CYS A 364 -0.24 -29.08 11.63
N ARG A 365 -1.16 -28.79 12.58
CA ARG A 365 -2.60 -28.68 12.30
C ARG A 365 -2.90 -27.55 11.30
N LEU A 366 -2.24 -26.39 11.45
CA LEU A 366 -2.34 -25.28 10.50
C LEU A 366 -1.82 -25.67 9.11
N CYS A 367 -0.70 -26.40 9.05
CA CYS A 367 -0.14 -26.92 7.80
C CYS A 367 -1.14 -27.86 7.13
N ALA A 368 -1.69 -28.84 7.85
CA ALA A 368 -2.67 -29.79 7.33
C ALA A 368 -3.88 -29.09 6.70
N LEU A 369 -4.46 -28.10 7.39
CA LEU A 369 -5.59 -27.32 6.89
C LEU A 369 -5.22 -26.53 5.63
N LYS A 370 -4.06 -25.82 5.66
CA LYS A 370 -3.65 -24.91 4.58
C LYS A 370 -3.16 -25.64 3.34
N PHE A 371 -2.51 -26.79 3.51
CA PHE A 371 -2.07 -27.65 2.41
C PHE A 371 -3.13 -28.66 1.96
N ARG A 372 -4.24 -28.79 2.72
CA ARG A 372 -5.31 -29.78 2.48
C ARG A 372 -4.75 -31.21 2.42
N VAL A 373 -3.99 -31.59 3.44
CA VAL A 373 -3.43 -32.94 3.59
C VAL A 373 -4.50 -33.86 4.19
N SER A 374 -4.73 -35.01 3.56
CA SER A 374 -5.77 -35.96 3.98
C SER A 374 -5.41 -36.69 5.28
N ASP A 375 -4.13 -37.03 5.47
CA ASP A 375 -3.64 -37.84 6.59
C ASP A 375 -2.63 -37.06 7.45
N PRO A 376 -3.07 -36.05 8.21
CA PRO A 376 -2.19 -35.15 8.94
C PRO A 376 -1.31 -35.84 10.00
N GLU A 377 -1.79 -36.95 10.56
CA GLU A 377 -1.10 -37.74 11.60
C GLU A 377 0.23 -38.35 11.11
N ASN A 378 0.35 -38.60 9.80
CA ASN A 378 1.54 -39.18 9.19
C ASN A 378 2.57 -38.13 8.78
N TYR A 379 2.39 -36.86 9.17
CA TYR A 379 3.24 -35.74 8.78
C TYR A 379 3.78 -35.00 9.99
N GLY A 380 5.02 -34.54 9.87
CA GLY A 380 5.73 -33.78 10.89
C GLY A 380 6.35 -32.52 10.31
N LEU A 381 6.61 -31.54 11.18
CA LEU A 381 7.36 -30.35 10.84
C LEU A 381 8.85 -30.60 11.07
N PHE A 382 9.65 -30.33 10.04
CA PHE A 382 11.10 -30.49 10.06
C PHE A 382 11.77 -29.13 9.86
N LEU A 383 12.86 -28.90 10.58
CA LEU A 383 13.77 -27.79 10.36
C LEU A 383 14.97 -28.30 9.56
N TYR A 384 15.16 -27.72 8.38
CA TYR A 384 16.38 -27.89 7.60
C TYR A 384 17.27 -26.68 7.79
N THR A 385 18.54 -26.93 8.05
CA THR A 385 19.64 -25.96 8.08
C THR A 385 20.68 -26.40 7.07
N ASP A 386 21.67 -25.55 6.76
CA ASP A 386 22.75 -25.90 5.82
C ASP A 386 23.45 -27.22 6.18
N ASP A 387 23.54 -27.55 7.47
CA ASP A 387 24.32 -28.68 7.99
C ASP A 387 23.47 -29.87 8.50
N SER A 388 22.15 -29.68 8.70
CA SER A 388 21.33 -30.72 9.34
C SER A 388 19.83 -30.62 9.02
N SER A 389 19.12 -31.75 9.13
CA SER A 389 17.67 -31.80 9.12
C SER A 389 17.16 -32.51 10.38
N GLN A 390 16.25 -31.87 11.12
CA GLN A 390 15.68 -32.42 12.34
C GLN A 390 14.16 -32.29 12.38
N GLN A 391 13.48 -33.31 12.90
CA GLN A 391 12.05 -33.21 13.21
C GLN A 391 11.87 -32.39 14.49
N LEU A 392 10.96 -31.42 14.46
CA LEU A 392 10.62 -30.65 15.65
C LEU A 392 9.69 -31.47 16.54
N ALA A 393 9.99 -31.53 17.84
CA ALA A 393 9.12 -32.18 18.82
C ALA A 393 7.83 -31.39 19.02
N ALA A 394 6.74 -32.08 19.36
CA ALA A 394 5.39 -31.52 19.38
C ALA A 394 5.23 -30.29 20.29
N ASP A 395 5.98 -30.25 21.38
CA ASP A 395 6.01 -29.22 22.43
C ASP A 395 6.99 -28.06 22.14
N THR A 396 7.79 -28.15 21.07
CA THR A 396 8.69 -27.06 20.69
C THR A 396 7.90 -25.90 20.05
N HIS A 397 8.51 -24.71 20.05
CA HIS A 397 7.89 -23.47 19.58
C HIS A 397 8.58 -22.98 18.30
N PRO A 398 8.06 -23.28 17.09
CA PRO A 398 8.74 -23.00 15.82
C PRO A 398 9.07 -21.52 15.60
N GLN A 399 8.23 -20.61 16.10
CA GLN A 399 8.47 -19.16 15.98
C GLN A 399 9.65 -18.69 16.82
N TRP A 400 9.82 -19.25 18.02
CA TRP A 400 10.98 -18.97 18.86
C TRP A 400 12.26 -19.48 18.22
N ILE A 401 12.22 -20.68 17.61
CA ILE A 401 13.35 -21.23 16.85
C ILE A 401 13.71 -20.32 15.66
N LYS A 402 12.71 -19.82 14.92
CA LYS A 402 12.91 -18.86 13.82
C LYS A 402 13.61 -17.59 14.32
N ALA A 403 13.13 -17.00 15.42
CA ALA A 403 13.69 -15.78 16.00
C ALA A 403 15.14 -15.98 16.45
N GLU A 404 15.43 -17.11 17.09
CA GLU A 404 16.77 -17.48 17.57
C GLU A 404 17.77 -17.70 16.43
N ILE A 405 17.35 -18.26 15.29
CA ILE A 405 18.26 -18.39 14.13
C ILE A 405 18.57 -17.01 13.54
N HIS A 406 17.61 -16.09 13.53
CA HIS A 406 17.80 -14.73 13.02
C HIS A 406 18.64 -13.83 13.95
N SER A 407 18.68 -14.11 15.26
CA SER A 407 19.48 -13.35 16.23
C SER A 407 20.99 -13.67 16.15
N ARG A 408 21.37 -14.80 15.53
CA ARG A 408 22.76 -15.26 15.45
C ARG A 408 23.61 -14.40 14.49
N PRO A 409 24.89 -14.16 14.83
CA PRO A 409 25.81 -13.40 13.98
C PRO A 409 26.14 -14.12 12.66
N ASN A 410 26.23 -15.45 12.68
CA ASN A 410 26.36 -16.28 11.47
C ASN A 410 24.98 -16.76 11.01
N ARG A 411 24.43 -16.05 10.02
CA ARG A 411 23.12 -16.33 9.44
C ARG A 411 23.19 -17.57 8.55
N GLN A 412 22.71 -18.70 9.05
CA GLN A 412 22.56 -19.94 8.27
C GLN A 412 21.26 -19.92 7.48
N HIS A 413 21.23 -20.54 6.30
CA HIS A 413 19.96 -20.76 5.62
C HIS A 413 19.15 -21.80 6.39
N PHE A 414 17.85 -21.55 6.51
CA PHE A 414 16.95 -22.50 7.12
C PHE A 414 15.61 -22.54 6.41
N TYR A 415 14.95 -23.69 6.50
CA TYR A 415 13.64 -23.94 5.92
C TYR A 415 12.81 -24.81 6.86
N PHE A 416 11.57 -24.41 7.09
CA PHE A 416 10.58 -25.30 7.70
C PHE A 416 9.90 -26.13 6.62
N VAL A 417 9.89 -27.44 6.79
CA VAL A 417 9.34 -28.39 5.81
C VAL A 417 8.36 -29.32 6.52
N TYR A 418 7.11 -29.31 6.06
CA TYR A 418 6.08 -30.26 6.46
C TYR A 418 6.12 -31.47 5.52
N LYS A 419 6.48 -32.64 6.03
CA LYS A 419 6.65 -33.85 5.22
C LYS A 419 6.17 -35.09 5.97
N SER A 420 5.93 -36.16 5.22
CA SER A 420 5.56 -37.45 5.81
C SER A 420 6.68 -37.97 6.72
N ILE A 421 6.29 -38.42 7.90
CA ILE A 421 7.16 -39.11 8.84
C ILE A 421 7.31 -40.54 8.32
N PRO A 422 8.54 -41.03 8.04
CA PRO A 422 8.72 -42.41 7.65
C PRO A 422 8.29 -43.31 8.82
N ASN A 423 7.18 -44.02 8.66
CA ASN A 423 6.76 -45.04 9.62
C ASN A 423 7.83 -46.13 9.67
N MET A 424 8.52 -46.25 10.80
CA MET A 424 9.46 -47.36 11.12
C MET A 424 8.73 -48.70 11.36
N ASN A 425 7.57 -48.92 10.74
CA ASN A 425 6.75 -50.13 10.87
C ASN A 425 6.37 -50.73 9.51
N CYS A 426 7.30 -50.72 8.55
CA CYS A 426 7.16 -51.55 7.34
C CYS A 426 8.52 -52.14 6.93
N SER A 427 9.08 -52.94 7.83
CA SER A 427 10.14 -53.90 7.49
C SER A 427 9.94 -55.14 8.35
N THR A 428 8.88 -55.90 8.07
CA THR A 428 8.89 -57.34 8.32
C THR A 428 9.72 -57.98 7.20
N PRO A 429 10.84 -58.65 7.50
CA PRO A 429 11.52 -59.43 6.49
C PRO A 429 10.63 -60.63 6.14
N SER A 430 10.21 -60.71 4.89
CA SER A 430 9.64 -61.94 4.33
C SER A 430 10.68 -63.04 4.46
N SER A 431 10.42 -64.01 5.34
CA SER A 431 11.10 -65.31 5.36
C SER A 431 10.32 -66.29 4.50
#